data_AF-A0AAJ5RPX1-F1
#
_entry.id   AF-A0AAJ5RPX1-F1
#
_cell.length_a   1.000
_cell.length_b   1.000
_cell.length_c   1.000
_cell.angle_alpha   90.00
_cell.angle_beta   90.00
_cell.angle_gamma   90.00
#
_symmetry.space_group_name_H-M   'P 1'
#
loop_
_entity.id
_entity.type
_entity.pdbx_description
1 polymer ?
#
loop_
_entity_poly.entity_id
_entity_poly.type
_entity_poly.pdbx_seq_one_letter_code
_entity_poly.pdbx_strand_id
1 'polypeptide(L)'
;MKNKALSTLMATAITATLVIPVSSASAATPLNQVNSYETQVAATKKVIGESVTIRNLTKDTVITSNGTFRVHKDLKSLFQTSNKTALTNARATIVVKNGQITDVTALTLNKAGTSKKSVYFDGGDADISGDLTVNADYVKIQDVSVDGQLIITNRVKKAITLDEVEVGDTITLKPIVTKKVNWLYVTLRDMKSADINLARTKVNVSSDQTLSKVDVVGKVTSFEVMSNVEKLTINVDKDFNLYGEGKIDQIVVKGGTKVALDSGHQVGNVQVDNKNVSVTLPIIDKKELNTLLASPPYVHVSVNGYDILTTDKWTTQAERNAFDSAVASARAVANNNSASQEQVKNAISQYKNALAVYQAAQKSGTKYGYGDKASLQSLINSVQYVTVSWDGSNVPYNTPWTTQTERNAIESAVSSAQSVVNNYYATQTDIANAINNLNNAIWTYKSAYKYGNNGYVDKTNLQSLVNYAYSVRVTVSENGAGLTSGTLYTTQREWDDFNSAISYAERITSNSNSSQYDVSSATEYLNNAISIYRGQYKSAN
;
A
#
# COMPACT_ATOMS: atom_id res chain seq x y z
N MET A 1 13.14 -33.08 -41.25
CA MET A 1 13.20 -33.89 -40.01
C MET A 1 12.00 -33.53 -39.14
N LYS A 2 11.27 -34.54 -38.67
CA LYS A 2 10.04 -34.44 -37.87
C LYS A 2 10.37 -34.18 -36.39
N ASN A 3 9.60 -33.29 -35.74
CA ASN A 3 8.97 -33.40 -34.40
C ASN A 3 8.75 -31.98 -33.84
N LYS A 4 7.53 -31.42 -33.83
CA LYS A 4 6.39 -31.63 -32.89
C LYS A 4 6.66 -31.19 -31.44
N ALA A 5 6.15 -30.00 -31.10
CA ALA A 5 5.56 -29.62 -29.81
C ALA A 5 4.69 -28.37 -30.07
N LEU A 6 3.46 -28.53 -30.55
CA LEU A 6 2.20 -28.58 -29.79
C LEU A 6 1.91 -27.29 -29.02
N SER A 7 1.25 -26.36 -29.73
CA SER A 7 0.55 -25.19 -29.20
C SER A 7 -0.80 -25.62 -28.60
N THR A 8 -1.04 -25.32 -27.32
CA THR A 8 -2.36 -25.47 -26.69
C THR A 8 -2.89 -24.08 -26.34
N LEU A 9 -3.69 -23.53 -27.25
CA LEU A 9 -4.66 -22.47 -26.95
C LEU A 9 -5.83 -23.09 -26.18
N MET A 10 -5.95 -22.79 -24.89
CA MET A 10 -7.18 -23.02 -24.14
C MET A 10 -8.03 -21.76 -24.23
N ALA A 11 -9.09 -21.84 -25.03
CA ALA A 11 -10.16 -20.86 -25.10
C ALA A 11 -11.05 -21.00 -23.85
N THR A 12 -11.10 -19.96 -23.03
CA THR A 12 -12.08 -19.86 -21.95
C THR A 12 -13.39 -19.37 -22.55
N ALA A 13 -14.36 -20.27 -22.68
CA ALA A 13 -15.71 -19.94 -23.11
C ALA A 13 -16.41 -19.12 -22.01
N ILE A 14 -16.71 -17.86 -22.34
CA ILE A 14 -17.65 -17.01 -21.60
C ILE A 14 -19.05 -17.39 -22.08
N THR A 15 -19.81 -18.16 -21.30
CA THR A 15 -21.25 -18.26 -21.48
C THR A 15 -21.93 -17.27 -20.54
N ALA A 16 -22.22 -16.09 -21.08
CA ALA A 16 -23.17 -15.14 -20.51
C ALA A 16 -24.59 -15.67 -20.77
N THR A 17 -25.30 -16.10 -19.72
CA THR A 17 -26.73 -16.41 -19.84
C THR A 17 -27.52 -15.14 -19.49
N LEU A 18 -28.00 -14.50 -20.54
CA LEU A 18 -28.92 -13.38 -20.54
C LEU A 18 -30.29 -13.84 -19.97
N VAL A 19 -30.69 -13.32 -18.81
CA VAL A 19 -32.05 -13.49 -18.28
C VAL A 19 -32.94 -12.41 -18.91
N ILE A 20 -33.86 -12.83 -19.79
CA ILE A 20 -34.94 -11.98 -20.31
C ILE A 20 -36.18 -12.23 -19.44
N PRO A 21 -36.89 -11.20 -18.93
CA PRO A 21 -38.13 -11.38 -18.20
C PRO A 21 -39.28 -11.61 -19.19
N VAL A 22 -40.12 -12.62 -18.94
CA VAL A 22 -41.41 -12.73 -19.63
C VAL A 22 -42.51 -12.55 -18.60
N SER A 23 -43.26 -11.47 -18.81
CA SER A 23 -44.43 -11.06 -18.07
C SER A 23 -45.64 -11.95 -18.32
N SER A 24 -46.42 -12.10 -17.25
CA SER A 24 -47.84 -12.47 -17.13
C SER A 24 -48.68 -12.74 -18.39
N ALA A 25 -49.36 -13.89 -18.38
CA ALA A 25 -50.73 -14.00 -18.88
C ALA A 25 -51.49 -15.07 -18.08
N SER A 26 -52.62 -14.67 -17.50
CA SER A 26 -53.63 -15.54 -16.90
C SER A 26 -54.40 -16.31 -17.97
N ALA A 27 -54.71 -17.58 -17.73
CA ALA A 27 -55.93 -18.20 -18.22
C ALA A 27 -56.39 -19.27 -17.23
N ALA A 28 -57.70 -19.32 -17.02
CA ALA A 28 -58.39 -20.07 -16.00
C ALA A 28 -58.44 -21.60 -16.24
N THR A 29 -58.60 -22.31 -15.12
CA THR A 29 -59.05 -23.69 -14.83
C THR A 29 -59.99 -24.37 -15.86
N PRO A 30 -60.02 -25.74 -15.96
CA PRO A 30 -60.66 -26.56 -14.92
C PRO A 30 -60.02 -27.93 -14.57
N LEU A 31 -60.17 -28.26 -13.28
CA LEU A 31 -60.39 -29.58 -12.67
C LEU A 31 -60.20 -30.82 -13.58
N ASN A 32 -59.17 -31.65 -13.30
CA ASN A 32 -59.38 -33.07 -13.00
C ASN A 32 -58.11 -33.81 -12.55
N GLN A 33 -58.30 -34.67 -11.54
CA GLN A 33 -57.51 -35.85 -11.14
C GLN A 33 -56.00 -35.72 -10.88
N VAL A 34 -55.70 -35.64 -9.58
CA VAL A 34 -54.41 -35.99 -8.98
C VAL A 34 -54.22 -37.50 -9.06
N ASN A 35 -53.28 -37.97 -9.88
CA ASN A 35 -52.67 -39.30 -9.73
C ASN A 35 -51.34 -39.13 -9.01
N SER A 36 -51.36 -39.52 -7.73
CA SER A 36 -50.22 -39.61 -6.82
C SER A 36 -49.33 -40.80 -7.18
N TYR A 37 -48.11 -40.53 -7.65
CA TYR A 37 -47.00 -41.45 -7.51
C TYR A 37 -46.16 -40.99 -6.32
N GLU A 38 -46.67 -41.22 -5.11
CA GLU A 38 -45.86 -41.18 -3.91
C GLU A 38 -45.00 -42.44 -3.89
N THR A 39 -43.71 -42.27 -4.09
CA THR A 39 -42.70 -43.22 -3.64
C THR A 39 -42.90 -43.37 -2.14
N GLN A 40 -43.49 -44.49 -1.71
CA GLN A 40 -43.65 -44.84 -0.30
C GLN A 40 -42.27 -44.92 0.35
N VAL A 41 -41.85 -43.81 0.96
CA VAL A 41 -40.89 -43.86 2.05
C VAL A 41 -41.65 -44.57 3.18
N ALA A 42 -41.22 -45.78 3.51
CA ALA A 42 -41.84 -46.57 4.57
C ALA A 42 -41.93 -45.72 5.84
N ALA A 43 -43.15 -45.30 6.20
CA ALA A 43 -43.41 -44.69 7.50
C ALA A 43 -42.95 -45.68 8.56
N THR A 44 -41.88 -45.34 9.27
CA THR A 44 -41.40 -46.11 10.42
C THR A 44 -42.59 -46.31 11.35
N LYS A 45 -42.90 -47.58 11.59
CA LYS A 45 -44.04 -47.99 12.42
C LYS A 45 -43.80 -47.43 13.83
N LYS A 46 -44.46 -46.31 14.17
CA LYS A 46 -44.33 -45.64 15.48
C LYS A 46 -44.50 -46.66 16.60
N VAL A 47 -43.44 -46.95 17.34
CA VAL A 47 -43.46 -47.95 18.40
C VAL A 47 -44.41 -47.45 19.49
N ILE A 48 -45.48 -48.22 19.75
CA ILE A 48 -46.48 -47.85 20.75
C ILE A 48 -45.90 -48.19 22.13
N GLY A 49 -45.42 -47.17 22.85
CA GLY A 49 -44.98 -47.29 24.24
C GLY A 49 -46.10 -47.02 25.25
N GLU A 50 -45.85 -47.37 26.50
CA GLU A 50 -46.73 -47.13 27.64
C GLU A 50 -46.34 -45.83 28.36
N SER A 51 -47.31 -44.95 28.62
CA SER A 51 -47.08 -43.71 29.36
C SER A 51 -47.05 -43.94 30.87
N VAL A 52 -45.97 -43.49 31.50
CA VAL A 52 -45.69 -43.67 32.93
C VAL A 52 -45.22 -42.37 33.58
N THR A 53 -45.35 -42.29 34.91
CA THR A 53 -44.63 -41.29 35.72
C THR A 53 -43.49 -41.97 36.46
N ILE A 54 -42.27 -41.47 36.33
CA ILE A 54 -41.11 -41.99 37.04
C ILE A 54 -41.17 -41.51 38.50
N ARG A 55 -41.21 -42.46 39.44
CA ARG A 55 -41.29 -42.19 40.88
C ARG A 55 -39.93 -42.24 41.54
N ASN A 56 -39.07 -43.19 41.14
CA ASN A 56 -37.74 -43.37 41.71
C ASN A 56 -36.83 -44.19 40.77
N LEU A 57 -35.52 -44.09 40.98
CA LEU A 57 -34.50 -44.88 40.29
C LEU A 57 -33.71 -45.70 41.32
N THR A 58 -33.35 -46.93 40.96
CA THR A 58 -32.35 -47.74 41.67
C THR A 58 -31.17 -48.03 40.72
N LYS A 59 -30.24 -48.91 41.10
CA LYS A 59 -29.05 -49.21 40.28
C LYS A 59 -29.41 -49.82 38.91
N ASP A 60 -30.46 -50.64 38.83
CA ASP A 60 -30.81 -51.39 37.60
C ASP A 60 -32.33 -51.36 37.30
N THR A 61 -33.12 -50.62 38.07
CA THR A 61 -34.57 -50.54 37.87
C THR A 61 -35.13 -49.14 37.97
N VAL A 62 -36.19 -48.90 37.21
CA VAL A 62 -37.00 -47.68 37.25
C VAL A 62 -38.33 -48.02 37.89
N ILE A 63 -38.67 -47.30 38.97
CA ILE A 63 -39.97 -47.43 39.65
C ILE A 63 -40.89 -46.37 39.07
N THR A 64 -42.01 -46.80 38.50
CA THR A 64 -42.95 -45.95 37.78
C THR A 64 -44.35 -45.98 38.40
N SER A 65 -45.29 -45.26 37.80
CA SER A 65 -46.72 -45.36 38.10
C SER A 65 -47.31 -46.73 37.79
N ASN A 66 -46.72 -47.46 36.84
CA ASN A 66 -47.29 -48.69 36.27
C ASN A 66 -46.47 -49.93 36.65
N GLY A 67 -45.55 -49.79 37.62
CA GLY A 67 -44.74 -50.89 38.15
C GLY A 67 -43.25 -50.59 38.14
N THR A 68 -42.47 -51.63 38.42
CA THR A 68 -41.00 -51.57 38.45
C THR A 68 -40.46 -52.32 37.25
N PHE A 69 -39.63 -51.66 36.44
CA PHE A 69 -39.05 -52.24 35.23
C PHE A 69 -37.54 -52.30 35.34
N ARG A 70 -36.92 -53.34 34.76
CA ARG A 70 -35.48 -53.38 34.53
C ARG A 70 -35.11 -52.48 33.36
N VAL A 71 -33.85 -52.09 33.24
CA VAL A 71 -33.37 -51.21 32.16
C VAL A 71 -32.49 -51.99 31.19
N HIS A 72 -32.76 -51.89 29.89
CA HIS A 72 -31.89 -52.45 28.86
C HIS A 72 -30.51 -51.77 28.88
N LYS A 73 -29.45 -52.49 28.49
CA LYS A 73 -28.06 -52.01 28.58
C LYS A 73 -27.84 -50.63 27.93
N ASP A 74 -28.48 -50.39 26.80
CA ASP A 74 -28.30 -49.16 26.00
C ASP A 74 -28.97 -47.93 26.64
N LEU A 75 -29.87 -48.12 27.62
CA LEU A 75 -30.56 -47.04 28.34
C LEU A 75 -30.08 -46.87 29.78
N LYS A 76 -29.02 -47.61 30.19
CA LYS A 76 -28.55 -47.58 31.58
C LYS A 76 -28.02 -46.21 31.98
N SER A 77 -27.30 -45.53 31.08
CA SER A 77 -26.81 -44.18 31.29
C SER A 77 -27.98 -43.20 31.47
N LEU A 78 -29.04 -43.31 30.65
CA LEU A 78 -30.24 -42.48 30.79
C LEU A 78 -30.89 -42.60 32.18
N PHE A 79 -31.02 -43.82 32.72
CA PHE A 79 -31.70 -44.10 34.00
C PHE A 79 -30.77 -44.26 35.21
N GLN A 80 -29.55 -43.73 35.13
CA GLN A 80 -28.58 -43.76 36.22
C GLN A 80 -29.01 -42.94 37.44
N THR A 81 -28.45 -43.24 38.62
CA THR A 81 -28.87 -42.62 39.88
C THR A 81 -28.53 -41.12 39.97
N SER A 82 -27.53 -40.62 39.24
CA SER A 82 -27.23 -39.18 39.14
C SER A 82 -28.39 -38.40 38.52
N ASN A 83 -29.14 -39.00 37.58
CA ASN A 83 -30.32 -38.41 36.96
C ASN A 83 -31.59 -38.43 37.82
N LYS A 84 -31.54 -39.01 39.02
CA LYS A 84 -32.72 -39.16 39.89
C LYS A 84 -33.46 -37.85 40.13
N THR A 85 -32.74 -36.74 40.31
CA THR A 85 -33.38 -35.43 40.53
C THR A 85 -34.16 -34.96 39.31
N ALA A 86 -33.61 -35.11 38.11
CA ALA A 86 -34.26 -34.72 36.87
C ALA A 86 -35.46 -35.63 36.52
N LEU A 87 -35.31 -36.93 36.77
CA LEU A 87 -36.29 -37.94 36.39
C LEU A 87 -37.41 -38.15 37.41
N THR A 88 -37.25 -37.75 38.67
CA THR A 88 -38.34 -37.87 39.65
C THR A 88 -39.51 -36.96 39.26
N ASN A 89 -40.71 -37.54 39.14
CA ASN A 89 -41.93 -36.93 38.58
C ASN A 89 -41.84 -36.55 37.08
N ALA A 90 -40.83 -37.03 36.37
CA ALA A 90 -40.83 -36.97 34.91
C ALA A 90 -41.93 -37.89 34.36
N ARG A 91 -42.50 -37.49 33.22
CA ARG A 91 -43.41 -38.34 32.46
C ARG A 91 -42.60 -38.97 31.32
N ALA A 92 -42.78 -40.26 31.08
CA ALA A 92 -42.10 -40.94 30.00
C ALA A 92 -43.08 -41.84 29.25
N THR A 93 -42.84 -42.04 27.96
CA THR A 93 -43.47 -43.12 27.19
C THR A 93 -42.40 -44.16 26.90
N ILE A 94 -42.51 -45.31 27.56
CA ILE A 94 -41.49 -46.36 27.56
C ILE A 94 -41.96 -47.56 26.75
N VAL A 95 -41.04 -48.22 26.03
CA VAL A 95 -41.32 -49.50 25.39
C VAL A 95 -40.74 -50.59 26.27
N VAL A 96 -41.59 -51.53 26.69
CA VAL A 96 -41.19 -52.62 27.57
C VAL A 96 -41.22 -53.94 26.81
N LYS A 97 -40.10 -54.67 26.81
CA LYS A 97 -40.00 -56.03 26.29
C LYS A 97 -39.38 -56.92 27.37
N ASN A 98 -40.01 -58.06 27.66
CA ASN A 98 -39.54 -59.02 28.67
C ASN A 98 -39.25 -58.38 30.05
N GLY A 99 -40.10 -57.43 30.47
CA GLY A 99 -39.96 -56.70 31.73
C GLY A 99 -38.80 -55.69 31.79
N GLN A 100 -38.16 -55.41 30.65
CA GLN A 100 -37.10 -54.41 30.51
C GLN A 100 -37.59 -53.22 29.67
N ILE A 101 -37.28 -52.00 30.10
CA ILE A 101 -37.39 -50.80 29.26
C ILE A 101 -36.33 -50.92 28.19
N THR A 102 -36.76 -51.07 26.94
CA THR A 102 -35.88 -51.18 25.77
C THR A 102 -35.81 -49.89 24.96
N ASP A 103 -36.73 -48.96 25.18
CA ASP A 103 -36.80 -47.71 24.42
C ASP A 103 -37.57 -46.62 25.18
N VAL A 104 -37.26 -45.35 24.88
CA VAL A 104 -37.95 -44.16 25.40
C VAL A 104 -38.39 -43.29 24.22
N THR A 105 -39.70 -43.30 23.93
CA THR A 105 -40.28 -42.59 22.78
C THR A 105 -40.83 -41.21 23.13
N ALA A 106 -40.86 -40.85 24.42
CA ALA A 106 -41.07 -39.50 24.89
C ALA A 106 -40.57 -39.37 26.33
N LEU A 107 -39.95 -38.24 26.68
CA LEU A 107 -39.55 -37.91 28.04
C LEU A 107 -39.88 -36.45 28.35
N THR A 108 -40.49 -36.18 29.50
CA THR A 108 -40.80 -34.83 29.98
C THR A 108 -40.18 -34.59 31.34
N LEU A 109 -39.19 -33.71 31.40
CA LEU A 109 -38.52 -33.28 32.62
C LEU A 109 -39.33 -32.17 33.32
N ASN A 110 -39.82 -32.45 34.52
CA ASN A 110 -40.71 -31.54 35.26
C ASN A 110 -40.05 -30.86 36.47
N LYS A 111 -38.80 -31.24 36.81
CA LYS A 111 -38.14 -30.72 38.00
C LYS A 111 -37.35 -29.44 37.68
N ALA A 112 -37.68 -28.36 38.38
CA ALA A 112 -36.97 -27.09 38.25
C ALA A 112 -35.72 -27.06 39.14
N GLY A 113 -34.65 -26.46 38.61
CA GLY A 113 -33.51 -26.00 39.37
C GLY A 113 -33.67 -24.53 39.80
N THR A 114 -32.54 -23.93 40.16
CA THR A 114 -32.40 -22.51 40.50
C THR A 114 -31.14 -21.96 39.84
N SER A 115 -30.98 -20.64 39.80
CA SER A 115 -29.76 -20.00 39.26
C SER A 115 -28.47 -20.41 39.98
N LYS A 116 -28.56 -20.86 41.24
CA LYS A 116 -27.42 -21.35 42.01
C LYS A 116 -27.20 -22.86 41.91
N LYS A 117 -28.25 -23.60 41.56
CA LYS A 117 -28.25 -25.07 41.54
C LYS A 117 -29.18 -25.57 40.45
N SER A 118 -28.61 -25.86 39.29
CA SER A 118 -29.33 -26.47 38.17
C SER A 118 -29.73 -27.92 38.49
N VAL A 119 -30.74 -28.40 37.77
CA VAL A 119 -31.07 -29.83 37.71
C VAL A 119 -30.36 -30.41 36.49
N TYR A 120 -29.54 -31.42 36.70
CA TYR A 120 -28.76 -32.08 35.65
C TYR A 120 -29.47 -33.34 35.15
N PHE A 121 -29.49 -33.50 33.84
CA PHE A 121 -29.91 -34.70 33.14
C PHE A 121 -28.81 -35.07 32.14
N ASP A 122 -28.04 -36.10 32.47
CA ASP A 122 -26.89 -36.59 31.71
C ASP A 122 -27.26 -37.93 31.07
N GLY A 123 -27.44 -37.91 29.75
CA GLY A 123 -27.85 -39.08 28.98
C GLY A 123 -26.76 -40.14 28.82
N GLY A 124 -25.49 -39.81 29.07
CA GLY A 124 -24.33 -40.65 28.79
C GLY A 124 -24.41 -41.34 27.44
N ASP A 125 -24.58 -40.54 26.38
CA ASP A 125 -24.70 -40.93 24.97
C ASP A 125 -25.90 -41.83 24.64
N ALA A 126 -26.90 -41.90 25.51
CA ALA A 126 -28.12 -42.68 25.22
C ALA A 126 -29.03 -41.97 24.22
N ASP A 127 -29.76 -42.78 23.46
CA ASP A 127 -30.77 -42.32 22.52
C ASP A 127 -32.17 -42.24 23.16
N ILE A 128 -32.87 -41.14 22.89
CA ILE A 128 -34.32 -40.99 23.06
C ILE A 128 -34.92 -41.01 21.66
N SER A 129 -35.60 -42.10 21.31
CA SER A 129 -36.17 -42.34 19.97
C SER A 129 -37.38 -41.46 19.60
N GLY A 130 -37.72 -40.49 20.45
CA GLY A 130 -38.77 -39.52 20.21
C GLY A 130 -38.52 -38.22 20.94
N ASP A 131 -39.57 -37.59 21.48
CA ASP A 131 -39.46 -36.20 21.93
C ASP A 131 -38.90 -36.06 23.35
N LEU A 132 -38.00 -35.10 23.54
CA LEU A 132 -37.56 -34.64 24.86
C LEU A 132 -38.19 -33.28 25.19
N THR A 133 -39.03 -33.23 26.21
CA THR A 133 -39.69 -32.01 26.67
C THR A 133 -39.10 -31.51 27.99
N VAL A 134 -38.72 -30.23 28.03
CA VAL A 134 -38.28 -29.52 29.23
C VAL A 134 -39.37 -28.57 29.69
N ASN A 135 -39.90 -28.84 30.88
CA ASN A 135 -41.08 -28.17 31.42
C ASN A 135 -40.78 -27.35 32.69
N ALA A 136 -39.51 -27.05 32.94
CA ALA A 136 -39.03 -26.43 34.17
C ALA A 136 -37.76 -25.58 33.97
N ASP A 137 -37.56 -24.61 34.85
CA ASP A 137 -36.40 -23.69 34.83
C ASP A 137 -35.09 -24.35 35.27
N TYR A 138 -33.96 -23.84 34.75
CA TYR A 138 -32.59 -24.19 35.16
C TYR A 138 -32.28 -25.69 35.06
N VAL A 139 -32.79 -26.32 34.00
CA VAL A 139 -32.42 -27.68 33.62
C VAL A 139 -31.18 -27.61 32.72
N LYS A 140 -30.21 -28.49 32.99
CA LYS A 140 -29.06 -28.74 32.13
C LYS A 140 -29.18 -30.15 31.58
N ILE A 141 -29.17 -30.27 30.26
CA ILE A 141 -29.21 -31.54 29.55
C ILE A 141 -27.84 -31.71 28.91
N GLN A 142 -27.27 -32.90 29.05
CA GLN A 142 -26.00 -33.22 28.43
C GLN A 142 -25.92 -34.65 27.92
N ASP A 143 -25.04 -34.88 26.95
CA ASP A 143 -24.61 -36.19 26.48
C ASP A 143 -25.81 -37.09 26.08
N VAL A 144 -26.68 -36.58 25.21
CA VAL A 144 -27.91 -37.29 24.82
C VAL A 144 -28.29 -37.01 23.37
N SER A 145 -28.73 -38.07 22.69
CA SER A 145 -29.29 -37.98 21.35
C SER A 145 -30.81 -38.05 21.42
N VAL A 146 -31.50 -37.13 20.75
CA VAL A 146 -32.96 -37.05 20.69
C VAL A 146 -33.38 -37.17 19.23
N ASP A 147 -33.90 -38.31 18.82
CA ASP A 147 -34.30 -38.55 17.42
C ASP A 147 -35.45 -37.64 16.98
N GLY A 148 -36.35 -37.29 17.92
CA GLY A 148 -37.47 -36.40 17.68
C GLY A 148 -37.13 -34.93 17.94
N GLN A 149 -38.13 -34.19 18.44
CA GLN A 149 -37.95 -32.79 18.78
C GLN A 149 -37.59 -32.55 20.25
N LEU A 150 -36.76 -31.54 20.50
CA LEU A 150 -36.53 -31.02 21.84
C LEU A 150 -37.48 -29.84 22.11
N ILE A 151 -38.41 -30.00 23.05
CA ILE A 151 -39.47 -29.02 23.33
C ILE A 151 -39.17 -28.26 24.61
N ILE A 152 -38.95 -26.95 24.50
CA ILE A 152 -38.87 -26.02 25.64
C ILE A 152 -40.26 -25.40 25.81
N THR A 153 -40.97 -25.78 26.88
CA THR A 153 -42.35 -25.33 27.09
C THR A 153 -42.42 -23.88 27.57
N ASN A 154 -43.63 -23.32 27.59
CA ASN A 154 -43.89 -22.00 28.17
C ASN A 154 -43.69 -21.92 29.69
N ARG A 155 -43.42 -23.05 30.36
CA ARG A 155 -43.10 -23.10 31.80
C ARG A 155 -41.64 -22.76 32.08
N VAL A 156 -40.75 -22.94 31.11
CA VAL A 156 -39.35 -22.50 31.21
C VAL A 156 -39.32 -20.99 30.99
N LYS A 157 -38.99 -20.23 32.02
CA LYS A 157 -39.07 -18.76 32.06
C LYS A 157 -37.73 -18.07 32.21
N LYS A 158 -36.68 -18.77 32.66
CA LYS A 158 -35.42 -18.15 33.05
C LYS A 158 -34.24 -18.67 32.25
N ALA A 159 -33.90 -19.95 32.38
CA ALA A 159 -32.73 -20.50 31.70
C ALA A 159 -32.82 -22.00 31.43
N ILE A 160 -32.12 -22.45 30.40
CA ILE A 160 -31.84 -23.85 30.06
C ILE A 160 -30.44 -23.93 29.42
N THR A 161 -29.73 -25.04 29.66
CA THR A 161 -28.47 -25.34 28.97
C THR A 161 -28.57 -26.71 28.31
N LEU A 162 -28.15 -26.79 27.06
CA LEU A 162 -27.94 -28.03 26.29
C LEU A 162 -26.44 -28.11 26.00
N ASP A 163 -25.81 -29.21 26.35
CA ASP A 163 -24.35 -29.42 26.27
C ASP A 163 -24.10 -30.79 25.62
N GLU A 164 -23.53 -30.84 24.42
CA GLU A 164 -23.35 -32.11 23.68
C GLU A 164 -24.67 -32.88 23.50
N VAL A 165 -25.72 -32.17 23.03
CA VAL A 165 -27.04 -32.76 22.74
C VAL A 165 -27.23 -32.85 21.23
N GLU A 166 -27.58 -34.03 20.72
CA GLU A 166 -27.95 -34.19 19.31
C GLU A 166 -29.48 -34.18 19.19
N VAL A 167 -30.04 -33.42 18.23
CA VAL A 167 -31.49 -33.31 18.00
C VAL A 167 -31.78 -33.62 16.54
N GLY A 168 -32.51 -34.70 16.28
CA GLY A 168 -32.82 -35.19 14.94
C GLY A 168 -33.79 -34.30 14.17
N ASP A 169 -34.77 -33.71 14.87
CA ASP A 169 -35.74 -32.79 14.25
C ASP A 169 -35.40 -31.31 14.51
N THR A 170 -35.91 -30.74 15.60
CA THR A 170 -35.77 -29.31 15.90
C THR A 170 -35.91 -29.01 17.39
N ILE A 171 -35.22 -27.97 17.84
CA ILE A 171 -35.42 -27.34 19.15
C ILE A 171 -36.60 -26.37 19.04
N THR A 172 -37.72 -26.71 19.66
CA THR A 172 -38.94 -25.90 19.65
C THR A 172 -39.12 -25.11 20.93
N LEU A 173 -39.17 -23.78 20.82
CA LEU A 173 -39.53 -22.89 21.92
C LEU A 173 -40.99 -22.48 21.83
N LYS A 174 -41.81 -23.02 22.73
CA LYS A 174 -43.26 -22.79 22.74
C LYS A 174 -43.61 -21.35 23.16
N PRO A 175 -44.70 -20.78 22.61
CA PRO A 175 -45.14 -19.42 22.91
C PRO A 175 -45.52 -19.25 24.38
N ILE A 176 -45.21 -18.08 24.95
CA ILE A 176 -45.65 -17.70 26.29
C ILE A 176 -46.85 -16.74 26.20
N VAL A 177 -47.91 -17.05 26.93
CA VAL A 177 -49.15 -16.24 26.97
C VAL A 177 -49.20 -15.46 28.29
N THR A 178 -48.32 -14.46 28.45
CA THR A 178 -48.32 -13.56 29.61
C THR A 178 -48.11 -12.11 29.17
N LYS A 179 -48.69 -11.15 29.90
CA LYS A 179 -48.52 -9.71 29.60
C LYS A 179 -47.10 -9.20 29.86
N LYS A 180 -46.41 -9.77 30.85
CA LYS A 180 -45.01 -9.45 31.18
C LYS A 180 -44.14 -10.66 30.88
N VAL A 181 -43.23 -10.50 29.95
CA VAL A 181 -42.25 -11.52 29.53
C VAL A 181 -40.85 -11.00 29.83
N ASN A 182 -40.08 -11.83 30.54
CA ASN A 182 -38.64 -11.62 30.78
C ASN A 182 -37.85 -12.44 29.76
N TRP A 183 -36.57 -12.12 29.60
CA TRP A 183 -35.65 -12.89 28.77
C TRP A 183 -35.50 -14.33 29.27
N LEU A 184 -35.72 -15.29 28.37
CA LEU A 184 -35.33 -16.69 28.55
C LEU A 184 -33.94 -16.87 27.92
N TYR A 185 -32.99 -17.37 28.71
CA TYR A 185 -31.64 -17.65 28.26
C TYR A 185 -31.49 -19.13 27.87
N VAL A 186 -31.08 -19.38 26.64
CA VAL A 186 -30.84 -20.71 26.08
C VAL A 186 -29.38 -20.79 25.73
N THR A 187 -28.64 -21.64 26.42
CA THR A 187 -27.22 -21.88 26.16
C THR A 187 -27.06 -23.22 25.47
N LEU A 188 -26.40 -23.21 24.33
CA LEU A 188 -26.11 -24.36 23.48
C LEU A 188 -24.59 -24.53 23.46
N ARG A 189 -24.09 -25.69 23.86
CA ARG A 189 -22.66 -26.00 23.89
C ARG A 189 -22.39 -27.29 23.13
N ASP A 190 -21.36 -27.27 22.32
CA ASP A 190 -20.90 -28.44 21.55
C ASP A 190 -22.03 -29.13 20.73
N MET A 191 -22.98 -28.32 20.24
CA MET A 191 -24.10 -28.76 19.41
C MET A 191 -23.69 -28.75 17.93
N LYS A 192 -23.48 -29.92 17.29
CA LYS A 192 -22.89 -30.02 15.93
C LYS A 192 -23.71 -29.38 14.79
N SER A 193 -25.02 -29.23 14.95
CA SER A 193 -25.92 -28.49 14.04
C SER A 193 -27.30 -28.43 14.69
N ALA A 194 -27.83 -27.23 14.92
CA ALA A 194 -29.10 -27.07 15.61
C ALA A 194 -30.10 -26.24 14.77
N ASP A 195 -31.27 -26.84 14.53
CA ASP A 195 -32.43 -26.20 13.93
C ASP A 195 -33.39 -25.73 15.03
N ILE A 196 -33.69 -24.43 15.08
CA ILE A 196 -34.52 -23.82 16.11
C ILE A 196 -35.83 -23.31 15.52
N ASN A 197 -36.95 -23.71 16.11
CA ASN A 197 -38.25 -23.10 15.90
C ASN A 197 -38.62 -22.21 17.10
N LEU A 198 -38.54 -20.90 16.89
CA LEU A 198 -38.77 -19.88 17.89
C LEU A 198 -40.17 -19.27 17.73
N ALA A 199 -41.11 -19.71 18.57
CA ALA A 199 -42.45 -19.13 18.67
C ALA A 199 -42.62 -18.23 19.90
N ARG A 200 -41.52 -17.77 20.51
CA ARG A 200 -41.50 -17.04 21.79
C ARG A 200 -40.69 -15.76 21.72
N THR A 201 -41.24 -14.67 22.23
CA THR A 201 -40.54 -13.38 22.33
C THR A 201 -39.58 -13.32 23.52
N LYS A 202 -38.55 -12.48 23.42
CA LYS A 202 -37.49 -12.29 24.41
C LYS A 202 -36.80 -13.61 24.76
N VAL A 203 -36.25 -14.25 23.75
CA VAL A 203 -35.36 -15.39 23.90
C VAL A 203 -33.97 -14.96 23.49
N ASN A 204 -33.00 -15.21 24.36
CA ASN A 204 -31.58 -15.13 24.06
C ASN A 204 -31.09 -16.56 23.78
N VAL A 205 -30.53 -16.78 22.60
CA VAL A 205 -29.84 -18.02 22.24
C VAL A 205 -28.37 -17.73 22.11
N SER A 206 -27.53 -18.41 22.88
CA SER A 206 -26.08 -18.34 22.76
C SER A 206 -25.53 -19.72 22.44
N SER A 207 -24.67 -19.80 21.43
CA SER A 207 -24.02 -21.04 21.02
C SER A 207 -22.55 -20.81 20.65
N ASP A 208 -21.70 -21.76 21.02
CA ASP A 208 -20.31 -21.86 20.60
C ASP A 208 -20.11 -22.47 19.20
N GLN A 209 -21.14 -23.15 18.69
CA GLN A 209 -21.21 -23.69 17.33
C GLN A 209 -22.12 -22.83 16.44
N THR A 210 -22.07 -23.09 15.13
CA THR A 210 -22.94 -22.44 14.14
C THR A 210 -24.31 -23.12 14.12
N LEU A 211 -25.38 -22.33 14.20
CA LEU A 211 -26.75 -22.80 14.04
C LEU A 211 -27.09 -22.94 12.56
N SER A 212 -27.58 -24.09 12.14
CA SER A 212 -27.96 -24.30 10.73
C SER A 212 -29.21 -23.51 10.37
N LYS A 213 -30.20 -23.46 11.26
CA LYS A 213 -31.43 -22.74 10.96
C LYS A 213 -32.13 -22.20 12.19
N VAL A 214 -32.67 -21.00 12.08
CA VAL A 214 -33.59 -20.43 13.06
C VAL A 214 -34.84 -19.90 12.34
N ASP A 215 -36.00 -20.50 12.64
CA ASP A 215 -37.29 -20.02 12.19
C ASP A 215 -37.99 -19.24 13.32
N VAL A 216 -38.18 -17.95 13.13
CA VAL A 216 -38.90 -17.07 14.06
C VAL A 216 -40.33 -16.89 13.57
N VAL A 217 -41.32 -17.36 14.33
CA VAL A 217 -42.70 -17.49 13.87
C VAL A 217 -43.74 -16.90 14.81
N GLY A 218 -44.86 -16.43 14.25
CA GLY A 218 -46.04 -15.99 14.99
C GLY A 218 -45.83 -14.65 15.70
N LYS A 219 -46.22 -14.56 16.98
CA LYS A 219 -46.27 -13.27 17.73
C LYS A 219 -44.93 -12.88 18.38
N VAL A 220 -43.80 -13.26 17.79
CA VAL A 220 -42.47 -12.90 18.28
C VAL A 220 -42.16 -11.46 17.92
N THR A 221 -41.67 -10.69 18.90
CA THR A 221 -41.34 -9.26 18.72
C THR A 221 -39.87 -8.95 18.96
N SER A 222 -39.14 -9.87 19.58
CA SER A 222 -37.71 -9.72 19.83
C SER A 222 -37.04 -11.08 19.95
N PHE A 223 -35.87 -11.19 19.35
CA PHE A 223 -34.98 -12.34 19.44
C PHE A 223 -33.54 -11.84 19.56
N GLU A 224 -32.79 -12.41 20.49
CA GLU A 224 -31.36 -12.15 20.63
C GLU A 224 -30.61 -13.44 20.34
N VAL A 225 -29.62 -13.36 19.44
CA VAL A 225 -28.75 -14.49 19.12
C VAL A 225 -27.30 -14.06 19.22
N MET A 226 -26.53 -14.83 19.98
CA MET A 226 -25.09 -14.64 20.22
C MET A 226 -24.37 -15.86 19.65
N SER A 227 -24.43 -16.02 18.33
CA SER A 227 -23.91 -17.17 17.58
C SER A 227 -23.91 -16.89 16.07
N ASN A 228 -23.16 -17.70 15.32
CA ASN A 228 -23.28 -17.74 13.87
C ASN A 228 -24.54 -18.51 13.46
N VAL A 229 -25.21 -18.06 12.39
CA VAL A 229 -26.43 -18.69 11.86
C VAL A 229 -26.33 -18.80 10.35
N GLU A 230 -26.50 -19.99 9.79
CA GLU A 230 -26.53 -20.16 8.33
C GLU A 230 -27.81 -19.54 7.74
N LYS A 231 -28.97 -19.84 8.33
CA LYS A 231 -30.26 -19.31 7.86
C LYS A 231 -31.20 -18.86 8.97
N LEU A 232 -31.58 -17.58 8.94
CA LEU A 232 -32.61 -17.00 9.80
C LEU A 232 -33.87 -16.68 8.98
N THR A 233 -34.98 -17.36 9.24
CA THR A 233 -36.28 -17.02 8.65
C THR A 233 -37.11 -16.23 9.66
N ILE A 234 -37.66 -15.09 9.25
CA ILE A 234 -38.53 -14.25 10.07
C ILE A 234 -39.93 -14.24 9.44
N ASN A 235 -40.88 -14.89 10.09
CA ASN A 235 -42.29 -14.97 9.68
C ASN A 235 -43.20 -14.62 10.86
N VAL A 236 -43.22 -13.34 11.22
CA VAL A 236 -43.92 -12.85 12.41
C VAL A 236 -45.18 -12.06 12.05
N ASP A 237 -46.09 -11.92 13.01
CA ASP A 237 -47.36 -11.20 12.85
C ASP A 237 -47.25 -9.69 13.12
N LYS A 238 -46.13 -9.24 13.72
CA LYS A 238 -45.96 -7.89 14.29
C LYS A 238 -44.58 -7.31 14.01
N ASP A 239 -44.28 -6.16 14.60
CA ASP A 239 -42.94 -5.59 14.64
C ASP A 239 -41.96 -6.55 15.33
N PHE A 240 -40.76 -6.67 14.77
CA PHE A 240 -39.71 -7.56 15.23
C PHE A 240 -38.36 -6.85 15.26
N ASN A 241 -37.59 -7.12 16.32
CA ASN A 241 -36.23 -6.63 16.48
C ASN A 241 -35.27 -7.80 16.69
N LEU A 242 -34.23 -7.85 15.86
CA LEU A 242 -33.09 -8.74 16.04
C LEU A 242 -32.05 -8.05 16.92
N TYR A 243 -31.50 -8.78 17.89
CA TYR A 243 -30.42 -8.34 18.76
C TYR A 243 -29.29 -9.37 18.77
N GLY A 244 -28.13 -8.94 19.26
CA GLY A 244 -26.96 -9.79 19.49
C GLY A 244 -25.87 -9.60 18.44
N GLU A 245 -24.96 -10.56 18.38
CA GLU A 245 -23.72 -10.53 17.62
C GLU A 245 -23.41 -11.91 17.01
N GLY A 246 -22.65 -11.91 15.91
CA GLY A 246 -22.26 -13.11 15.16
C GLY A 246 -22.33 -12.88 13.66
N LYS A 247 -22.21 -13.95 12.87
CA LYS A 247 -22.43 -13.95 11.43
C LYS A 247 -23.79 -14.55 11.10
N ILE A 248 -24.56 -13.93 10.20
CA ILE A 248 -25.77 -14.54 9.66
C ILE A 248 -25.64 -14.62 8.13
N ASP A 249 -25.56 -15.82 7.57
CA ASP A 249 -25.30 -15.99 6.13
C ASP A 249 -26.51 -15.56 5.29
N GLN A 250 -27.71 -15.99 5.67
CA GLN A 250 -28.96 -15.60 5.02
C GLN A 250 -30.06 -15.23 6.01
N ILE A 251 -30.68 -14.07 5.80
CA ILE A 251 -31.95 -13.69 6.43
C ILE A 251 -33.06 -13.71 5.38
N VAL A 252 -34.17 -14.37 5.69
CA VAL A 252 -35.38 -14.37 4.86
C VAL A 252 -36.55 -13.79 5.66
N VAL A 253 -37.04 -12.63 5.24
CA VAL A 253 -38.17 -11.94 5.86
C VAL A 253 -39.45 -12.24 5.08
N LYS A 254 -40.34 -13.04 5.68
CA LYS A 254 -41.63 -13.46 5.11
C LYS A 254 -42.83 -12.72 5.69
N GLY A 255 -42.72 -12.19 6.90
CA GLY A 255 -43.81 -11.54 7.61
C GLY A 255 -43.34 -10.46 8.59
N GLY A 256 -44.28 -9.64 9.04
CA GLY A 256 -44.09 -8.55 10.00
C GLY A 256 -44.70 -7.24 9.52
N THR A 257 -44.60 -6.20 10.34
CA THR A 257 -44.92 -4.83 9.92
C THR A 257 -43.63 -4.02 9.79
N LYS A 258 -42.86 -3.90 10.88
CA LYS A 258 -41.48 -3.40 10.88
C LYS A 258 -40.51 -4.47 11.36
N VAL A 259 -39.50 -4.77 10.56
CA VAL A 259 -38.46 -5.76 10.89
C VAL A 259 -37.13 -5.04 10.96
N ALA A 260 -36.59 -4.93 12.16
CA ALA A 260 -35.33 -4.27 12.45
C ALA A 260 -34.19 -5.30 12.51
N LEU A 261 -33.25 -5.21 11.56
CA LEU A 261 -32.08 -6.10 11.42
C LEU A 261 -30.75 -5.38 11.76
N ASP A 262 -30.81 -4.14 12.25
CA ASP A 262 -29.71 -3.29 12.72
C ASP A 262 -29.12 -3.78 14.07
N SER A 263 -28.80 -5.07 14.09
CA SER A 263 -28.09 -5.75 15.17
C SER A 263 -26.57 -5.68 14.96
N GLY A 264 -25.79 -6.19 15.92
CA GLY A 264 -24.33 -6.31 15.81
C GLY A 264 -23.84 -7.41 14.86
N HIS A 265 -24.74 -8.03 14.07
CA HIS A 265 -24.39 -9.14 13.19
C HIS A 265 -23.74 -8.70 11.89
N GLN A 266 -22.79 -9.52 11.41
CA GLN A 266 -22.34 -9.50 10.03
C GLN A 266 -23.33 -10.29 9.17
N VAL A 267 -24.19 -9.58 8.42
CA VAL A 267 -25.24 -10.21 7.61
C VAL A 267 -24.80 -10.36 6.16
N GLY A 268 -24.85 -11.60 5.65
CA GLY A 268 -24.45 -11.99 4.31
C GLY A 268 -25.46 -11.55 3.24
N ASN A 269 -26.67 -12.11 3.26
CA ASN A 269 -27.75 -11.78 2.32
C ASN A 269 -29.08 -11.57 3.05
N VAL A 270 -29.85 -10.55 2.64
CA VAL A 270 -31.21 -10.30 3.14
C VAL A 270 -32.19 -10.42 1.97
N GLN A 271 -33.12 -11.36 2.10
CA GLN A 271 -34.24 -11.56 1.18
C GLN A 271 -35.54 -11.13 1.85
N VAL A 272 -36.34 -10.31 1.16
CA VAL A 272 -37.65 -9.85 1.66
C VAL A 272 -38.74 -10.35 0.72
N ASP A 273 -39.49 -11.36 1.15
CA ASP A 273 -40.53 -12.02 0.34
C ASP A 273 -41.84 -11.21 0.34
N ASN A 274 -42.14 -10.55 1.46
CA ASN A 274 -43.37 -9.78 1.62
C ASN A 274 -43.10 -8.28 1.41
N LYS A 275 -43.59 -7.76 0.29
CA LYS A 275 -43.43 -6.36 -0.15
C LYS A 275 -44.03 -5.33 0.81
N ASN A 276 -44.92 -5.74 1.71
CA ASN A 276 -45.56 -4.84 2.69
C ASN A 276 -44.75 -4.69 3.98
N VAL A 277 -43.67 -5.45 4.16
CA VAL A 277 -42.81 -5.37 5.34
C VAL A 277 -41.80 -4.24 5.17
N SER A 278 -41.73 -3.35 6.16
CA SER A 278 -40.66 -2.36 6.25
C SER A 278 -39.46 -2.99 6.95
N VAL A 279 -38.36 -3.20 6.22
CA VAL A 279 -37.13 -3.80 6.77
C VAL A 279 -36.06 -2.72 6.95
N THR A 280 -35.56 -2.57 8.18
CA THR A 280 -34.34 -1.81 8.47
C THR A 280 -33.16 -2.75 8.31
N LEU A 281 -32.26 -2.44 7.38
CA LEU A 281 -31.07 -3.26 7.12
C LEU A 281 -29.95 -2.96 8.14
N PRO A 282 -29.05 -3.93 8.38
CA PRO A 282 -27.84 -3.70 9.18
C PRO A 282 -26.96 -2.60 8.55
N ILE A 283 -26.23 -1.89 9.41
CA ILE A 283 -25.24 -0.89 8.96
C ILE A 283 -24.10 -1.64 8.28
N ILE A 284 -23.95 -1.44 6.97
CA ILE A 284 -22.88 -2.06 6.16
C ILE A 284 -21.61 -1.22 6.29
N ASP A 285 -20.47 -1.84 6.64
CA ASP A 285 -19.19 -1.14 6.65
C ASP A 285 -18.64 -1.00 5.24
N LYS A 286 -18.67 0.23 4.70
CA LYS A 286 -18.12 0.60 3.39
C LYS A 286 -16.85 1.45 3.48
N LYS A 287 -16.25 1.60 4.67
CA LYS A 287 -15.14 2.53 4.90
C LYS A 287 -13.93 2.23 4.01
N GLU A 288 -13.52 0.96 3.95
CA GLU A 288 -12.38 0.54 3.12
C GLU A 288 -12.66 0.76 1.63
N LEU A 289 -13.83 0.31 1.15
CA LEU A 289 -14.24 0.50 -0.24
C LEU A 289 -14.25 1.98 -0.65
N ASN A 290 -14.83 2.84 0.19
CA ASN A 290 -14.86 4.29 -0.06
C ASN A 290 -13.46 4.90 -0.05
N THR A 291 -12.56 4.43 0.82
CA THR A 291 -11.15 4.87 0.87
C THR A 291 -10.42 4.52 -0.42
N LEU A 292 -10.60 3.29 -0.93
CA LEU A 292 -10.00 2.85 -2.19
C LEU A 292 -10.50 3.67 -3.39
N LEU A 293 -11.80 4.02 -3.40
CA LEU A 293 -12.44 4.76 -4.49
C LEU A 293 -12.16 6.27 -4.47
N ALA A 294 -11.70 6.82 -3.34
CA ALA A 294 -11.47 8.26 -3.19
C ALA A 294 -10.31 8.77 -4.06
N SER A 295 -9.26 7.96 -4.23
CA SER A 295 -8.10 8.33 -5.04
C SER A 295 -7.47 7.10 -5.71
N PRO A 296 -8.05 6.63 -6.83
CA PRO A 296 -7.42 5.56 -7.61
C PRO A 296 -6.05 6.04 -8.13
N PRO A 297 -4.97 5.23 -8.01
CA PRO A 297 -3.60 5.66 -8.29
C PRO A 297 -3.30 5.64 -9.80
N TYR A 298 -4.00 6.50 -10.54
CA TYR A 298 -3.81 6.63 -11.98
C TYR A 298 -2.45 7.22 -12.34
N VAL A 299 -1.96 6.82 -13.50
CA VAL A 299 -0.74 7.35 -14.12
C VAL A 299 -1.09 7.83 -15.53
N HIS A 300 -0.13 8.40 -16.26
CA HIS A 300 -0.36 8.88 -17.60
C HIS A 300 -0.82 7.76 -18.56
N VAL A 301 -1.58 8.13 -19.59
CA VAL A 301 -1.89 7.23 -20.70
C VAL A 301 -1.05 7.62 -21.91
N SER A 302 -0.34 6.65 -22.49
CA SER A 302 0.44 6.83 -23.72
C SER A 302 0.36 5.57 -24.59
N VAL A 303 0.69 5.71 -25.88
CA VAL A 303 0.78 4.59 -26.82
C VAL A 303 2.11 3.85 -26.66
N ASN A 304 3.20 4.59 -26.40
CA ASN A 304 4.56 4.05 -26.42
C ASN A 304 5.53 4.72 -25.42
N GLY A 305 5.08 5.71 -24.65
CA GLY A 305 5.86 6.36 -23.61
C GLY A 305 6.85 7.43 -24.07
N TYR A 306 6.95 7.72 -25.38
CA TYR A 306 7.87 8.74 -25.92
C TYR A 306 7.52 10.18 -25.51
N ASP A 307 6.30 10.41 -25.11
CA ASP A 307 5.77 11.68 -24.63
C ASP A 307 5.88 11.85 -23.10
N ILE A 308 6.26 10.79 -22.38
CA ILE A 308 6.30 10.74 -20.91
C ILE A 308 7.74 10.76 -20.42
N LEU A 309 8.02 11.56 -19.37
CA LEU A 309 9.37 11.67 -18.81
C LEU A 309 9.85 10.32 -18.24
N THR A 310 11.16 10.08 -18.30
CA THR A 310 11.78 8.87 -17.74
C THR A 310 11.58 8.71 -16.22
N THR A 311 11.28 9.80 -15.52
CA THR A 311 10.96 9.82 -14.08
C THR A 311 9.51 9.45 -13.78
N ASP A 312 8.62 9.52 -14.78
CA ASP A 312 7.18 9.31 -14.60
C ASP A 312 6.76 7.92 -15.08
N LYS A 313 5.60 7.46 -14.59
CA LYS A 313 4.97 6.21 -14.99
C LYS A 313 3.83 6.46 -15.98
N TRP A 314 3.61 5.50 -16.86
CA TRP A 314 2.50 5.50 -17.82
C TRP A 314 1.93 4.10 -18.05
N THR A 315 0.72 4.04 -18.62
CA THR A 315 0.02 2.82 -19.05
C THR A 315 -0.62 3.05 -20.42
N THR A 316 -1.02 1.98 -21.10
CA THR A 316 -1.84 2.09 -22.31
C THR A 316 -3.31 2.37 -21.97
N GLN A 317 -4.07 2.87 -22.96
CA GLN A 317 -5.50 3.11 -22.79
C GLN A 317 -6.27 1.81 -22.46
N ALA A 318 -5.86 0.66 -22.99
CA ALA A 318 -6.51 -0.62 -22.74
C ALA A 318 -6.34 -1.05 -21.26
N GLU A 319 -5.13 -0.94 -20.73
CA GLU A 319 -4.82 -1.24 -19.32
C GLU A 319 -5.58 -0.28 -18.37
N ARG A 320 -5.64 1.02 -18.73
CA ARG A 320 -6.43 2.02 -18.02
C ARG A 320 -7.92 1.69 -18.01
N ASN A 321 -8.50 1.36 -19.16
CA ASN A 321 -9.93 1.02 -19.28
C ASN A 321 -10.28 -0.25 -18.48
N ALA A 322 -9.39 -1.24 -18.45
CA ALA A 322 -9.59 -2.46 -17.67
C ALA A 322 -9.67 -2.14 -16.16
N PHE A 323 -8.77 -1.28 -15.65
CA PHE A 323 -8.83 -0.85 -14.26
C PHE A 323 -10.07 0.02 -13.97
N ASP A 324 -10.41 0.95 -14.87
CA ASP A 324 -11.60 1.81 -14.76
C ASP A 324 -12.89 1.00 -14.67
N SER A 325 -12.97 -0.15 -15.37
CA SER A 325 -14.12 -1.06 -15.29
C SER A 325 -14.28 -1.66 -13.88
N ALA A 326 -13.17 -2.00 -13.22
CA ALA A 326 -13.19 -2.46 -11.83
C ALA A 326 -13.55 -1.33 -10.86
N VAL A 327 -13.03 -0.11 -11.07
CA VAL A 327 -13.39 1.08 -10.29
C VAL A 327 -14.88 1.39 -10.41
N ALA A 328 -15.46 1.31 -11.62
CA ALA A 328 -16.89 1.52 -11.85
C ALA A 328 -17.76 0.48 -11.14
N SER A 329 -17.36 -0.80 -11.19
CA SER A 329 -18.07 -1.90 -10.53
C SER A 329 -18.04 -1.74 -9.00
N ALA A 330 -16.87 -1.40 -8.45
CA ALA A 330 -16.71 -1.07 -7.03
C ALA A 330 -17.56 0.14 -6.60
N ARG A 331 -17.64 1.18 -7.44
CA ARG A 331 -18.45 2.38 -7.19
C ARG A 331 -19.96 2.07 -7.20
N ALA A 332 -20.41 1.16 -8.06
CA ALA A 332 -21.81 0.72 -8.07
C ALA A 332 -22.21 0.05 -6.75
N VAL A 333 -21.33 -0.78 -6.17
CA VAL A 333 -21.55 -1.41 -4.86
C VAL A 333 -21.52 -0.37 -3.73
N ALA A 334 -20.56 0.56 -3.77
CA ALA A 334 -20.46 1.63 -2.78
C ALA A 334 -21.75 2.47 -2.70
N ASN A 335 -22.33 2.82 -3.86
CA ASN A 335 -23.54 3.64 -3.96
C ASN A 335 -24.85 2.86 -3.75
N ASN A 336 -24.82 1.53 -3.75
CA ASN A 336 -26.01 0.73 -3.53
C ASN A 336 -26.36 0.66 -2.03
N ASN A 337 -27.41 1.34 -1.60
CA ASN A 337 -27.89 1.33 -0.21
C ASN A 337 -28.36 -0.04 0.28
N SER A 338 -28.64 -0.96 -0.63
CA SER A 338 -29.04 -2.35 -0.35
C SER A 338 -27.92 -3.35 -0.62
N ALA A 339 -26.67 -2.88 -0.80
CA ALA A 339 -25.53 -3.77 -0.98
C ALA A 339 -25.38 -4.71 0.23
N SER A 340 -24.98 -5.94 0.00
CA SER A 340 -24.68 -6.88 1.08
C SER A 340 -23.22 -6.77 1.53
N GLN A 341 -22.88 -7.21 2.74
CA GLN A 341 -21.49 -7.17 3.22
C GLN A 341 -20.58 -8.01 2.32
N GLU A 342 -21.08 -9.13 1.82
CA GLU A 342 -20.37 -10.01 0.89
C GLU A 342 -20.17 -9.32 -0.49
N GLN A 343 -21.14 -8.54 -0.97
CA GLN A 343 -20.95 -7.73 -2.18
C GLN A 343 -19.85 -6.67 -1.99
N VAL A 344 -19.80 -6.01 -0.83
CA VAL A 344 -18.75 -5.03 -0.50
C VAL A 344 -17.38 -5.71 -0.46
N LYS A 345 -17.26 -6.87 0.21
CA LYS A 345 -16.01 -7.64 0.29
C LYS A 345 -15.53 -8.08 -1.10
N ASN A 346 -16.43 -8.60 -1.92
CA ASN A 346 -16.12 -9.00 -3.29
C ASN A 346 -15.69 -7.80 -4.15
N ALA A 347 -16.34 -6.64 -4.02
CA ALA A 347 -15.94 -5.42 -4.70
C ALA A 347 -14.52 -4.96 -4.30
N ILE A 348 -14.19 -5.02 -3.00
CA ILE A 348 -12.83 -4.70 -2.50
C ILE A 348 -11.79 -5.66 -3.11
N SER A 349 -12.07 -6.96 -3.09
CA SER A 349 -11.17 -7.99 -3.64
C SER A 349 -10.93 -7.78 -5.14
N GLN A 350 -12.00 -7.58 -5.91
CA GLN A 350 -11.92 -7.30 -7.35
C GLN A 350 -11.14 -6.02 -7.66
N TYR A 351 -11.40 -4.93 -6.91
CA TYR A 351 -10.66 -3.68 -7.04
C TYR A 351 -9.16 -3.89 -6.80
N LYS A 352 -8.78 -4.58 -5.71
CA LYS A 352 -7.38 -4.84 -5.37
C LYS A 352 -6.66 -5.70 -6.41
N ASN A 353 -7.33 -6.72 -6.93
CA ASN A 353 -6.77 -7.55 -8.00
C ASN A 353 -6.56 -6.75 -9.29
N ALA A 354 -7.54 -5.93 -9.69
CA ALA A 354 -7.41 -5.06 -10.86
C ALA A 354 -6.32 -4.01 -10.67
N LEU A 355 -6.18 -3.45 -9.46
CA LEU A 355 -5.12 -2.51 -9.11
C LEU A 355 -3.74 -3.15 -9.25
N ALA A 356 -3.56 -4.39 -8.77
CA ALA A 356 -2.30 -5.10 -8.90
C ALA A 356 -1.90 -5.32 -10.37
N VAL A 357 -2.86 -5.71 -11.22
CA VAL A 357 -2.66 -5.84 -12.67
C VAL A 357 -2.31 -4.49 -13.30
N TYR A 358 -3.05 -3.43 -12.94
CA TYR A 358 -2.81 -2.08 -13.45
C TYR A 358 -1.43 -1.55 -13.06
N GLN A 359 -0.99 -1.77 -11.82
CA GLN A 359 0.35 -1.40 -11.34
C GLN A 359 1.45 -2.18 -12.05
N ALA A 360 1.28 -3.49 -12.25
CA ALA A 360 2.23 -4.32 -12.99
C ALA A 360 2.37 -3.91 -14.46
N ALA A 361 1.33 -3.34 -15.05
CA ALA A 361 1.34 -2.82 -16.42
C ALA A 361 2.06 -1.47 -16.57
N GLN A 362 2.32 -0.75 -15.47
CA GLN A 362 2.94 0.57 -15.51
C GLN A 362 4.39 0.51 -16.02
N LYS A 363 4.69 1.34 -17.01
CA LYS A 363 6.01 1.46 -17.63
C LYS A 363 6.60 2.83 -17.31
N SER A 364 7.93 2.93 -17.28
CA SER A 364 8.58 4.25 -17.24
C SER A 364 8.51 4.91 -18.62
N GLY A 365 8.42 6.24 -18.64
CA GLY A 365 8.52 7.01 -19.89
C GLY A 365 9.91 6.92 -20.53
N THR A 366 10.03 7.38 -21.77
CA THR A 366 11.30 7.41 -22.53
C THR A 366 11.72 8.83 -22.95
N LYS A 367 10.91 9.84 -22.63
CA LYS A 367 11.26 11.25 -22.84
C LYS A 367 12.31 11.68 -21.83
N TYR A 368 13.49 12.05 -22.28
CA TYR A 368 14.48 12.68 -21.42
C TYR A 368 14.03 14.11 -21.10
N GLY A 369 14.14 14.50 -19.82
CA GLY A 369 13.90 15.87 -19.40
C GLY A 369 14.93 16.80 -20.05
N TYR A 370 14.47 17.89 -20.66
CA TYR A 370 15.33 18.94 -21.19
C TYR A 370 16.16 19.52 -20.06
N GLY A 371 17.48 19.33 -20.08
CA GLY A 371 18.33 19.99 -19.11
C GLY A 371 18.41 21.50 -19.38
N ASP A 372 18.60 22.31 -18.34
CA ASP A 372 18.71 23.76 -18.47
C ASP A 372 20.05 24.13 -19.13
N LYS A 373 19.97 24.71 -20.33
CA LYS A 373 21.12 25.08 -21.18
C LYS A 373 21.63 26.50 -20.93
N ALA A 374 20.93 27.30 -20.12
CA ALA A 374 21.25 28.71 -19.93
C ALA A 374 22.69 28.92 -19.45
N SER A 375 23.13 28.11 -18.48
CA SER A 375 24.49 28.18 -17.93
C SER A 375 25.57 27.83 -18.96
N LEU A 376 25.35 26.82 -19.80
CA LEU A 376 26.28 26.43 -20.86
C LEU A 376 26.37 27.51 -21.95
N GLN A 377 25.23 28.08 -22.36
CA GLN A 377 25.21 29.17 -23.34
C GLN A 377 25.91 30.43 -22.81
N SER A 378 25.72 30.77 -21.53
CA SER A 378 26.43 31.87 -20.87
C SER A 378 27.94 31.64 -20.86
N LEU A 379 28.37 30.41 -20.54
CA LEU A 379 29.79 30.05 -20.54
C LEU A 379 30.41 30.15 -21.94
N ILE A 380 29.74 29.66 -22.99
CA ILE A 380 30.16 29.80 -24.39
C ILE A 380 30.39 31.28 -24.74
N ASN A 381 29.45 32.15 -24.36
CA ASN A 381 29.52 33.58 -24.66
C ASN A 381 30.63 34.30 -23.87
N SER A 382 31.09 33.73 -22.76
CA SER A 382 32.11 34.33 -21.89
C SER A 382 33.55 34.06 -22.34
N VAL A 383 33.77 33.20 -23.34
CA VAL A 383 35.11 32.84 -23.81
C VAL A 383 35.77 34.06 -24.46
N GLN A 384 36.90 34.48 -23.88
CA GLN A 384 37.70 35.59 -24.39
C GLN A 384 38.90 35.07 -25.17
N TYR A 385 39.19 35.69 -26.30
CA TYR A 385 40.32 35.35 -27.15
C TYR A 385 41.35 36.48 -27.16
N VAL A 386 42.63 36.10 -27.21
CA VAL A 386 43.74 37.05 -27.33
C VAL A 386 44.35 36.96 -28.73
N THR A 387 45.20 37.92 -29.07
CA THR A 387 45.85 38.00 -30.39
C THR A 387 46.59 36.70 -30.72
N VAL A 388 46.54 36.27 -31.99
CA VAL A 388 47.35 35.15 -32.46
C VAL A 388 48.69 35.66 -32.99
N SER A 389 49.78 35.08 -32.53
CA SER A 389 51.13 35.38 -33.03
C SER A 389 51.99 34.12 -33.09
N TRP A 390 53.09 34.18 -33.85
CA TRP A 390 54.07 33.11 -33.94
C TRP A 390 55.12 33.21 -32.82
N ASP A 391 55.64 34.41 -32.57
CA ASP A 391 56.76 34.67 -31.66
C ASP A 391 56.57 35.92 -30.78
N GLY A 392 55.45 36.62 -30.90
CA GLY A 392 55.15 37.83 -30.13
C GLY A 392 55.82 39.11 -30.64
N SER A 393 56.59 39.04 -31.74
CA SER A 393 57.29 40.20 -32.34
C SER A 393 56.35 41.23 -32.95
N ASN A 394 55.15 40.82 -33.34
CA ASN A 394 54.09 41.69 -33.86
C ASN A 394 53.06 42.09 -32.78
N VAL A 395 53.24 41.66 -31.54
CA VAL A 395 52.34 41.94 -30.42
C VAL A 395 52.99 42.99 -29.50
N PRO A 396 52.29 44.10 -29.17
CA PRO A 396 52.83 45.12 -28.28
C PRO A 396 53.36 44.54 -26.96
N TYR A 397 54.41 45.16 -26.42
CA TYR A 397 55.01 44.73 -25.17
C TYR A 397 53.97 44.52 -24.06
N ASN A 398 54.09 43.40 -23.34
CA ASN A 398 53.21 43.01 -22.23
C ASN A 398 51.71 42.84 -22.59
N THR A 399 51.38 42.72 -23.89
CA THR A 399 50.03 42.34 -24.33
C THR A 399 49.95 40.83 -24.49
N PRO A 400 48.92 40.16 -23.94
CA PRO A 400 48.80 38.70 -24.04
C PRO A 400 48.49 38.26 -25.47
N TRP A 401 49.08 37.14 -25.86
CA TRP A 401 48.86 36.48 -27.15
C TRP A 401 48.97 34.95 -27.00
N THR A 402 48.47 34.23 -28.00
CA THR A 402 48.55 32.76 -28.10
C THR A 402 48.94 32.33 -29.52
N THR A 403 49.40 31.10 -29.69
CA THR A 403 49.62 30.51 -31.01
C THR A 403 48.32 30.08 -31.68
N GLN A 404 48.36 29.83 -32.99
CA GLN A 404 47.19 29.33 -33.73
C GLN A 404 46.72 27.96 -33.20
N THR A 405 47.63 27.09 -32.78
CA THR A 405 47.30 25.77 -32.22
C THR A 405 46.48 25.89 -30.94
N GLU A 406 46.90 26.78 -30.02
CA GLU A 406 46.19 27.05 -28.77
C GLU A 406 44.81 27.67 -29.04
N ARG A 407 44.71 28.57 -30.04
CA ARG A 407 43.43 29.16 -30.49
C ARG A 407 42.46 28.13 -31.05
N ASN A 408 42.94 27.23 -31.92
CA ASN A 408 42.12 26.18 -32.52
C ASN A 408 41.57 25.21 -31.47
N ALA A 409 42.36 24.91 -30.42
CA ALA A 409 41.93 23.99 -29.36
C ALA A 409 40.72 24.53 -28.56
N ILE A 410 40.74 25.81 -28.16
CA ILE A 410 39.60 26.42 -27.47
C ILE A 410 38.38 26.58 -28.39
N GLU A 411 38.57 26.87 -29.68
CA GLU A 411 37.48 26.92 -30.67
C GLU A 411 36.79 25.58 -30.87
N SER A 412 37.56 24.49 -30.88
CA SER A 412 37.03 23.13 -30.95
C SER A 412 36.18 22.78 -29.73
N ALA A 413 36.63 23.17 -28.53
CA ALA A 413 35.87 23.00 -27.29
C ALA A 413 34.57 23.82 -27.29
N VAL A 414 34.62 25.07 -27.75
CA VAL A 414 33.42 25.93 -27.91
C VAL A 414 32.44 25.33 -28.91
N SER A 415 32.91 24.81 -30.04
CA SER A 415 32.06 24.17 -31.06
C SER A 415 31.39 22.90 -30.53
N SER A 416 32.11 22.12 -29.73
CA SER A 416 31.57 20.93 -29.06
C SER A 416 30.49 21.30 -28.05
N ALA A 417 30.73 22.34 -27.24
CA ALA A 417 29.75 22.89 -26.31
C ALA A 417 28.49 23.42 -27.03
N GLN A 418 28.66 24.14 -28.15
CA GLN A 418 27.55 24.64 -28.96
C GLN A 418 26.72 23.50 -29.57
N SER A 419 27.35 22.38 -29.93
CA SER A 419 26.65 21.19 -30.42
C SER A 419 25.69 20.61 -29.37
N VAL A 420 26.08 20.64 -28.08
CA VAL A 420 25.21 20.21 -26.97
C VAL A 420 24.05 21.18 -26.75
N VAL A 421 24.28 22.50 -26.88
CA VAL A 421 23.19 23.49 -26.82
C VAL A 421 22.18 23.27 -27.96
N ASN A 422 22.67 23.05 -29.18
CA ASN A 422 21.82 22.86 -30.37
C ASN A 422 21.14 21.49 -30.40
N ASN A 423 21.65 20.49 -29.66
CA ASN A 423 21.03 19.18 -29.58
C ASN A 423 19.73 19.23 -28.77
N TYR A 424 18.59 19.07 -29.45
CA TYR A 424 17.26 19.06 -28.83
C TYR A 424 17.10 18.01 -27.71
N TYR A 425 17.86 16.92 -27.77
CA TYR A 425 17.77 15.79 -26.83
C TYR A 425 18.88 15.76 -25.76
N ALA A 426 19.67 16.83 -25.62
CA ALA A 426 20.73 16.88 -24.62
C ALA A 426 20.19 16.73 -23.19
N THR A 427 20.75 15.78 -22.45
CA THR A 427 20.42 15.52 -21.04
C THR A 427 21.15 16.50 -20.11
N GLN A 428 20.74 16.56 -18.83
CA GLN A 428 21.46 17.34 -17.83
C GLN A 428 22.92 16.88 -17.65
N THR A 429 23.19 15.59 -17.81
CA THR A 429 24.55 15.03 -17.77
C THR A 429 25.38 15.50 -18.96
N ASP A 430 24.81 15.53 -20.17
CA ASP A 430 25.49 16.06 -21.36
C ASP A 430 25.87 17.52 -21.19
N ILE A 431 24.95 18.31 -20.61
CA ILE A 431 25.16 19.73 -20.33
C ILE A 431 26.25 19.92 -19.27
N ALA A 432 26.21 19.17 -18.16
CA ALA A 432 27.22 19.24 -17.11
C ALA A 432 28.62 18.86 -17.62
N ASN A 433 28.72 17.82 -18.45
CA ASN A 433 29.97 17.40 -19.08
C ASN A 433 30.50 18.48 -20.04
N ALA A 434 29.62 19.09 -20.85
CA ALA A 434 30.01 20.17 -21.76
C ALA A 434 30.53 21.40 -21.00
N ILE A 435 29.90 21.77 -19.87
CA ILE A 435 30.37 22.86 -18.99
C ILE A 435 31.77 22.56 -18.46
N ASN A 436 32.00 21.36 -17.91
CA ASN A 436 33.31 20.97 -17.38
C ASN A 436 34.39 20.98 -18.45
N ASN A 437 34.09 20.42 -19.62
CA ASN A 437 35.03 20.39 -20.74
C ASN A 437 35.40 21.78 -21.24
N LEU A 438 34.42 22.68 -21.38
CA LEU A 438 34.67 24.05 -21.82
C LEU A 438 35.44 24.85 -20.77
N ASN A 439 35.13 24.70 -19.48
CA ASN A 439 35.90 25.32 -18.39
C ASN A 439 37.37 24.90 -18.40
N ASN A 440 37.64 23.60 -18.58
CA ASN A 440 39.00 23.09 -18.68
C ASN A 440 39.74 23.68 -19.89
N ALA A 441 39.08 23.75 -21.05
CA ALA A 441 39.67 24.35 -22.24
C ALA A 441 39.97 25.85 -22.05
N ILE A 442 39.07 26.61 -21.41
CA ILE A 442 39.27 28.02 -21.07
C ILE A 442 40.50 28.17 -20.17
N TRP A 443 40.62 27.32 -19.14
CA TRP A 443 41.77 27.33 -18.24
C TRP A 443 43.07 27.05 -18.99
N THR A 444 43.12 25.99 -19.80
CA THR A 444 44.30 25.65 -20.62
C THR A 444 44.68 26.78 -21.57
N TYR A 445 43.70 27.40 -22.24
CA TYR A 445 43.94 28.51 -23.15
C TYR A 445 44.52 29.74 -22.44
N LYS A 446 44.00 30.09 -21.27
CA LYS A 446 44.55 31.18 -20.44
C LYS A 446 45.96 30.90 -19.93
N SER A 447 46.24 29.66 -19.52
CA SER A 447 47.57 29.25 -19.08
C SER A 447 48.61 29.27 -20.21
N ALA A 448 48.16 29.22 -21.46
CA ALA A 448 49.03 29.27 -22.64
C ALA A 448 49.37 30.71 -23.08
N TYR A 449 48.89 31.73 -22.37
CA TYR A 449 49.17 33.13 -22.70
C TYR A 449 50.66 33.41 -22.64
N LYS A 450 51.16 34.00 -23.73
CA LYS A 450 52.50 34.56 -23.89
C LYS A 450 52.37 36.07 -24.00
N TYR A 451 53.46 36.81 -23.84
CA TYR A 451 53.44 38.28 -23.87
C TYR A 451 54.28 38.82 -25.02
N GLY A 452 53.80 39.87 -25.66
CA GLY A 452 54.47 40.51 -26.78
C GLY A 452 55.81 41.14 -26.37
N ASN A 453 56.73 41.28 -27.33
CA ASN A 453 58.01 41.94 -27.16
C ASN A 453 58.20 43.13 -28.13
N ASN A 454 57.18 43.46 -28.92
CA ASN A 454 57.24 44.55 -29.87
C ASN A 454 57.36 45.90 -29.15
N GLY A 455 58.38 46.68 -29.50
CA GLY A 455 58.72 47.95 -28.86
C GLY A 455 59.57 47.82 -27.58
N TYR A 456 59.97 46.61 -27.18
CA TYR A 456 60.96 46.43 -26.12
C TYR A 456 62.36 46.82 -26.62
N VAL A 457 63.03 47.71 -25.90
CA VAL A 457 64.39 48.17 -26.19
C VAL A 457 65.30 47.70 -25.06
N ASP A 458 66.21 46.76 -25.34
CA ASP A 458 67.19 46.29 -24.35
C ASP A 458 68.29 47.35 -24.14
N LYS A 459 68.51 47.73 -22.88
CA LYS A 459 69.48 48.76 -22.49
C LYS A 459 70.59 48.23 -21.61
N THR A 460 70.63 46.92 -21.38
CA THR A 460 71.57 46.28 -20.45
C THR A 460 73.03 46.58 -20.85
N ASN A 461 73.31 46.58 -22.15
CA ASN A 461 74.64 46.91 -22.68
C ASN A 461 75.04 48.37 -22.43
N LEU A 462 74.13 49.33 -22.66
CA LEU A 462 74.38 50.75 -22.38
C LEU A 462 74.59 51.00 -20.89
N GLN A 463 73.80 50.36 -20.02
CA GLN A 463 73.98 50.44 -18.56
C GLN A 463 75.35 49.88 -18.13
N SER A 464 75.78 48.78 -18.73
CA SER A 464 77.09 48.18 -18.44
C SER A 464 78.22 49.10 -18.89
N LEU A 465 78.06 49.78 -20.03
CA LEU A 465 79.01 50.75 -20.53
C LEU A 465 79.09 52.01 -19.67
N VAL A 466 77.96 52.51 -19.15
CA VAL A 466 77.90 53.59 -18.15
C VAL A 466 78.74 53.22 -16.93
N ASN A 467 78.56 52.01 -16.38
CA ASN A 467 79.34 51.55 -15.23
C ASN A 467 80.85 51.49 -15.53
N TYR A 468 81.24 51.05 -16.72
CA TYR A 468 82.63 51.07 -17.16
C TYR A 468 83.19 52.49 -17.32
N ALA A 469 82.40 53.43 -17.82
CA ALA A 469 82.82 54.83 -17.94
C ALA A 469 83.17 55.46 -16.58
N TYR A 470 82.43 55.13 -15.51
CA TYR A 470 82.76 55.57 -14.16
C TYR A 470 84.10 55.00 -13.66
N SER A 471 84.43 53.74 -14.00
CA SER A 471 85.62 53.08 -13.47
C SER A 471 86.93 53.59 -14.08
N VAL A 472 86.87 54.23 -15.26
CA VAL A 472 88.03 54.85 -15.92
C VAL A 472 88.28 56.29 -15.49
N ARG A 473 87.59 56.80 -14.46
CA ARG A 473 87.88 58.15 -13.94
C ARG A 473 89.24 58.17 -13.23
N VAL A 474 89.97 59.26 -13.42
CA VAL A 474 91.23 59.57 -12.73
C VAL A 474 91.08 60.92 -12.01
N THR A 475 92.05 61.26 -11.15
CA THR A 475 92.01 62.48 -10.33
C THR A 475 91.96 63.74 -11.20
N VAL A 476 91.25 64.78 -10.74
CA VAL A 476 91.20 66.07 -11.44
C VAL A 476 92.22 67.04 -10.85
N SER A 477 93.04 67.67 -11.69
CA SER A 477 94.03 68.69 -11.30
C SER A 477 94.34 69.63 -12.47
N GLU A 478 94.60 70.91 -12.20
CA GLU A 478 94.92 71.89 -13.25
C GLU A 478 96.29 71.65 -13.90
N ASN A 479 97.27 71.20 -13.10
CA ASN A 479 98.66 71.05 -13.54
C ASN A 479 99.38 69.86 -12.86
N GLY A 480 98.67 69.03 -12.09
CA GLY A 480 99.24 67.89 -11.36
C GLY A 480 99.96 68.25 -10.06
N ALA A 481 99.97 69.53 -9.66
CA ALA A 481 100.61 69.95 -8.42
C ALA A 481 99.94 69.29 -7.20
N GLY A 482 100.75 68.76 -6.30
CA GLY A 482 100.29 68.08 -5.07
C GLY A 482 99.86 66.61 -5.27
N LEU A 483 99.98 66.06 -6.47
CA LEU A 483 99.79 64.63 -6.73
C LEU A 483 101.13 63.88 -6.65
N THR A 484 101.10 62.60 -6.25
CA THR A 484 102.28 61.73 -6.26
C THR A 484 102.76 61.50 -7.70
N SER A 485 104.07 61.56 -7.95
CA SER A 485 104.66 61.31 -9.29
C SER A 485 104.16 59.97 -9.87
N GLY A 486 103.76 59.99 -11.14
CA GLY A 486 103.13 58.84 -11.82
C GLY A 486 101.61 58.72 -11.66
N THR A 487 100.97 59.57 -10.83
CA THR A 487 99.50 59.60 -10.73
C THR A 487 98.90 60.18 -12.00
N LEU A 488 97.97 59.43 -12.60
CA LEU A 488 97.20 59.91 -13.75
C LEU A 488 96.17 60.94 -13.32
N TYR A 489 96.08 62.03 -14.07
CA TYR A 489 95.09 63.08 -13.84
C TYR A 489 94.55 63.67 -15.15
N THR A 490 93.43 64.37 -15.06
CA THR A 490 92.83 65.17 -16.12
C THR A 490 92.51 66.58 -15.62
N THR A 491 92.28 67.51 -16.53
CA THR A 491 91.81 68.86 -16.17
C THR A 491 90.30 68.85 -15.90
N GLN A 492 89.81 69.86 -15.18
CA GLN A 492 88.38 69.97 -14.87
C GLN A 492 87.50 69.96 -16.13
N ARG A 493 87.92 70.67 -17.19
CA ARG A 493 87.19 70.72 -18.45
C ARG A 493 87.04 69.34 -19.11
N GLU A 494 88.13 68.57 -19.17
CA GLU A 494 88.13 67.23 -19.77
C GLU A 494 87.24 66.26 -18.98
N TRP A 495 87.21 66.39 -17.65
CA TRP A 495 86.33 65.61 -16.78
C TRP A 495 84.86 66.00 -16.95
N ASP A 496 84.55 67.29 -17.04
CA ASP A 496 83.19 67.80 -17.25
C ASP A 496 82.61 67.33 -18.59
N ASP A 497 83.41 67.35 -19.65
CA ASP A 497 83.03 66.87 -20.98
C ASP A 497 82.73 65.36 -20.96
N PHE A 498 83.57 64.57 -20.29
CA PHE A 498 83.36 63.12 -20.14
C PHE A 498 82.12 62.81 -19.29
N ASN A 499 81.91 63.55 -18.20
CA ASN A 499 80.74 63.37 -17.35
C ASN A 499 79.44 63.79 -18.01
N SER A 500 79.48 64.75 -18.91
CA SER A 500 78.33 65.12 -19.72
C SER A 500 77.90 63.94 -20.61
N ALA A 501 78.86 63.18 -21.18
CA ALA A 501 78.57 61.98 -21.95
C ALA A 501 78.00 60.83 -21.11
N ILE A 502 78.53 60.61 -19.90
CA ILE A 502 77.98 59.65 -18.93
C ILE A 502 76.53 60.01 -18.57
N SER A 503 76.29 61.27 -18.23
CA SER A 503 74.96 61.77 -17.84
C SER A 503 73.94 61.63 -18.98
N TYR A 504 74.37 61.83 -20.24
CA TYR A 504 73.53 61.60 -21.41
C TYR A 504 73.13 60.12 -21.54
N ALA A 505 74.09 59.20 -21.42
CA ALA A 505 73.83 57.77 -21.47
C ALA A 505 72.90 57.30 -20.34
N GLU A 506 73.08 57.80 -19.11
CA GLU A 506 72.17 57.52 -17.98
C GLU A 506 70.74 57.99 -18.23
N ARG A 507 70.56 59.17 -18.84
CA ARG A 507 69.24 59.67 -19.23
C ARG A 507 68.56 58.75 -20.25
N ILE A 508 69.31 58.22 -21.22
CA ILE A 508 68.77 57.28 -22.20
C ILE A 508 68.41 55.94 -21.57
N THR A 509 69.22 55.45 -20.61
CA THR A 509 68.94 54.20 -19.89
C THR A 509 67.68 54.31 -19.02
N SER A 510 67.52 55.41 -18.29
CA SER A 510 66.37 55.66 -17.40
C SER A 510 65.08 56.05 -18.13
N ASN A 511 65.16 56.64 -19.33
CA ASN A 511 63.97 57.03 -20.09
C ASN A 511 63.28 55.82 -20.73
N SER A 512 62.13 55.39 -20.21
CA SER A 512 61.36 54.24 -20.72
C SER A 512 60.98 54.34 -22.22
N ASN A 513 60.98 55.54 -22.80
CA ASN A 513 60.60 55.79 -24.19
C ASN A 513 61.79 55.89 -25.15
N SER A 514 63.03 55.69 -24.68
CA SER A 514 64.20 55.68 -25.56
C SER A 514 64.06 54.61 -26.63
N SER A 515 64.19 55.00 -27.89
CA SER A 515 64.20 54.08 -29.02
C SER A 515 65.49 53.26 -29.05
N GLN A 516 65.48 52.17 -29.82
CA GLN A 516 66.70 51.41 -30.10
C GLN A 516 67.79 52.31 -30.71
N TYR A 517 67.39 53.29 -31.54
CA TYR A 517 68.31 54.27 -32.11
C TYR A 517 68.94 55.17 -31.04
N ASP A 518 68.16 55.64 -30.07
CA ASP A 518 68.68 56.47 -28.96
C ASP A 518 69.70 55.69 -28.12
N VAL A 519 69.42 54.41 -27.84
CA VAL A 519 70.31 53.52 -27.08
C VAL A 519 71.59 53.23 -27.85
N SER A 520 71.50 52.91 -29.14
CA SER A 520 72.67 52.69 -30.00
C SER A 520 73.52 53.97 -30.12
N SER A 521 72.89 55.12 -30.34
CA SER A 521 73.58 56.41 -30.46
C SER A 521 74.27 56.81 -29.16
N ALA A 522 73.61 56.62 -28.01
CA ALA A 522 74.21 56.88 -26.70
C ALA A 522 75.37 55.92 -26.38
N THR A 523 75.27 54.66 -26.81
CA THR A 523 76.34 53.66 -26.66
C THR A 523 77.59 54.08 -27.44
N GLU A 524 77.44 54.50 -28.69
CA GLU A 524 78.54 54.97 -29.52
C GLU A 524 79.16 56.26 -28.96
N TYR A 525 78.32 57.24 -28.59
CA TYR A 525 78.79 58.51 -28.03
C TYR A 525 79.59 58.30 -26.75
N LEU A 526 79.11 57.46 -25.82
CA LEU A 526 79.81 57.18 -24.58
C LEU A 526 81.12 56.41 -24.82
N ASN A 527 81.15 55.45 -25.74
CA ASN A 527 82.38 54.75 -26.12
C ASN A 527 83.45 55.72 -26.64
N ASN A 528 83.07 56.65 -27.52
CA ASN A 528 83.98 57.66 -28.04
C ASN A 528 84.48 58.60 -26.94
N ALA A 529 83.59 59.03 -26.04
CA ALA A 529 83.96 59.86 -24.89
C ALA A 529 84.94 59.14 -23.96
N ILE A 530 84.75 57.84 -23.69
CA ILE A 530 85.70 57.01 -22.93
C ILE A 530 87.07 57.00 -23.60
N SER A 531 87.12 56.77 -24.92
CA SER A 531 88.38 56.72 -25.67
C SER A 531 89.13 58.06 -25.60
N ILE A 532 88.43 59.18 -25.85
CA ILE A 532 89.00 60.53 -25.79
C ILE A 532 89.51 60.83 -24.38
N TYR A 533 88.67 60.61 -23.35
CA TYR A 533 89.02 60.91 -21.97
C TYR A 533 90.27 60.17 -21.50
N ARG A 534 90.40 58.89 -21.87
CA ARG A 534 91.61 58.09 -21.60
C ARG A 534 92.85 58.61 -22.34
N GLY A 535 92.68 59.13 -23.56
CA GLY A 535 93.75 59.76 -24.33
C GLY A 535 94.25 61.09 -23.74
N GLN A 536 93.46 61.74 -22.88
CA GLN A 536 93.81 63.02 -22.25
C GLN A 536 94.51 62.88 -20.90
N TYR A 537 94.77 61.65 -20.44
CA TYR A 537 95.47 61.41 -19.19
C TYR A 537 96.86 62.04 -19.21
N LYS A 538 97.14 62.83 -18.18
CA LYS A 538 98.44 63.42 -17.89
C LYS A 538 99.03 62.70 -16.69
N SER A 539 100.35 62.61 -16.61
CA SER A 539 101.04 62.08 -15.42
C SER A 539 101.61 63.23 -14.62
N ALA A 540 101.42 63.22 -13.30
CA ALA A 540 102.15 64.11 -12.41
C ALA A 540 103.66 63.80 -12.53
N ASN A 541 104.48 64.86 -12.64
CA ASN A 541 105.94 64.76 -12.72
C ASN A 541 106.55 64.64 -11.33
#